data_AF-A0AAV6TZP1-F1
#
_entry.id   AF-A0AAV6TZP1-F1
#
_cell.length_a   1.000
_cell.length_b   1.000
_cell.length_c   1.000
_cell.angle_alpha   90.00
_cell.angle_beta   90.00
_cell.angle_gamma   90.00
#
_symmetry.space_group_name_H-M   'P 1'
#
loop_
_entity.id
_entity.type
_entity.pdbx_description
1 polymer ?
#
loop_
_entity_poly.entity_id
_entity_poly.type
_entity_poly.pdbx_seq_one_letter_code
_entity_poly.pdbx_strand_id
1 'polypeptide(L)'
;MDLVVRFWDPSKNEVATRCFTSVFLHRSTAAHLLEAFLAGLSSIDKKKLIQVSLDGPNVNKKFLKDLSCFLTKDCGHSEQLLDIGTCGLHTIHCAFKAAMEVTGWNLVTFLRVIYNLFKNSPARRGIFIDVTNASVFPKKFCAVRWLENIDVAQRAIEILPNLQKFVEAPEIENKKQVCASLHTSNTPHVPFLQGAINNLIVSCAQRFVNPEKIKDDVDVTMDDNLLPAKRIKVGMVAQLQLKHCKATLLEVGYFKNECRSALKVIVNRLQDRSPVGIKLAKYISCFDPAVAVQSVGRERLRRLLMHLVEKIG
;
A
#
# COMPACT_ATOMS: atom_id res chain seq x y z
N MET A 1 -14.40 2.53 -20.63
CA MET A 1 -15.30 3.69 -20.80
C MET A 1 -16.69 3.21 -20.48
N ASP A 2 -17.30 3.79 -19.46
CA ASP A 2 -18.66 3.44 -19.06
C ASP A 2 -19.65 4.32 -19.83
N LEU A 3 -20.66 3.71 -20.42
CA LEU A 3 -21.74 4.40 -21.09
C LEU A 3 -22.94 4.44 -20.15
N VAL A 4 -23.29 5.66 -19.73
CA VAL A 4 -24.41 5.91 -18.83
C VAL A 4 -25.46 6.69 -19.60
N VAL A 5 -26.69 6.17 -19.63
CA VAL A 5 -27.81 6.82 -20.32
C VAL A 5 -28.68 7.52 -19.29
N ARG A 6 -29.03 8.77 -19.58
CA ARG A 6 -29.98 9.56 -18.80
C ARG A 6 -31.19 9.84 -19.67
N PHE A 7 -32.38 9.58 -19.13
CA PHE A 7 -33.63 9.73 -19.87
C PHE A 7 -34.75 10.14 -18.91
N TRP A 8 -35.78 10.78 -19.44
CA TRP A 8 -36.98 11.09 -18.69
C TRP A 8 -37.82 9.81 -18.50
N ASP A 9 -38.14 9.46 -17.26
CA ASP A 9 -39.02 8.34 -16.91
C ASP A 9 -40.42 8.87 -16.57
N PRO A 10 -41.41 8.74 -17.48
CA PRO A 10 -42.76 9.26 -17.25
C PRO A 10 -43.47 8.59 -16.07
N SER A 11 -43.10 7.35 -15.74
CA SER A 11 -43.75 6.61 -14.64
C SER A 11 -43.36 7.17 -13.27
N LYS A 12 -42.16 7.73 -13.17
CA LYS A 12 -41.61 8.32 -11.93
C LYS A 12 -41.62 9.85 -11.95
N ASN A 13 -41.90 10.46 -13.11
CA ASN A 13 -41.87 11.89 -13.33
C ASN A 13 -40.51 12.52 -12.96
N GLU A 14 -39.41 11.82 -13.29
CA GLU A 14 -38.04 12.24 -12.98
C GLU A 14 -37.05 11.85 -14.09
N VAL A 15 -35.84 12.43 -14.06
CA VAL A 15 -34.74 11.98 -14.92
C VAL A 15 -34.10 10.75 -14.28
N ALA A 16 -34.25 9.60 -14.93
CA ALA A 16 -33.59 8.37 -14.54
C ALA A 16 -32.18 8.29 -15.14
N THR A 17 -31.26 7.68 -14.41
CA THR A 17 -29.89 7.40 -14.86
C THR A 17 -29.62 5.90 -14.77
N ARG A 18 -29.13 5.29 -15.85
CA ARG A 18 -28.79 3.85 -15.88
C ARG A 18 -27.42 3.64 -16.50
N CYS A 19 -26.60 2.82 -15.85
CA CYS A 19 -25.41 2.27 -16.49
C CYS A 19 -25.88 1.32 -17.60
N PHE A 20 -25.53 1.65 -18.85
CA PHE A 20 -26.00 0.90 -20.00
C PHE A 20 -25.03 -0.23 -20.34
N THR A 21 -23.74 0.10 -20.48
CA THR A 21 -22.67 -0.87 -20.73
C THR A 21 -21.31 -0.25 -20.43
N SER A 22 -20.26 -1.07 -20.44
CA SER A 22 -18.87 -0.66 -20.32
C SER A 22 -18.07 -1.20 -21.49
N VAL A 23 -17.35 -0.32 -22.18
CA VAL A 23 -16.51 -0.68 -23.34
C VAL A 23 -15.05 -0.54 -22.93
N PHE A 24 -14.26 -1.61 -23.16
CA PHE A 24 -12.83 -1.57 -22.90
C PHE A 24 -12.11 -0.76 -23.99
N LEU A 25 -11.24 0.17 -23.57
CA LEU A 25 -10.45 1.00 -24.49
C LEU A 25 -8.99 0.59 -24.41
N HIS A 26 -8.47 0.01 -25.50
CA HIS A 26 -7.03 -0.25 -25.62
C HIS A 26 -6.22 1.04 -25.79
N ARG A 27 -6.81 2.04 -26.45
CA ARG A 27 -6.26 3.37 -26.67
C ARG A 27 -7.37 4.41 -26.54
N SER A 28 -7.00 5.63 -26.16
CA SER A 28 -7.93 6.70 -25.83
C SER A 28 -7.72 7.95 -26.69
N THR A 29 -7.56 7.77 -28.01
CA THR A 29 -7.62 8.88 -28.96
C THR A 29 -9.08 9.18 -29.33
N ALA A 30 -9.36 10.35 -29.90
CA ALA A 30 -10.73 10.74 -30.26
C ALA A 30 -11.40 9.73 -31.24
N ALA A 31 -10.64 9.19 -32.18
CA ALA A 31 -11.13 8.18 -33.13
C ALA A 31 -11.51 6.87 -32.42
N HIS A 32 -10.66 6.36 -31.53
CA HIS A 32 -10.96 5.15 -30.75
C HIS A 32 -12.16 5.36 -29.80
N LEU A 33 -12.30 6.56 -29.22
CA LEU A 33 -13.46 6.91 -28.40
C LEU A 33 -14.74 6.88 -29.23
N LEU A 34 -14.72 7.45 -30.44
CA LEU A 34 -15.87 7.44 -31.35
C LEU A 34 -16.28 6.02 -31.73
N GLU A 35 -15.33 5.20 -32.17
CA GLU A 35 -15.58 3.81 -32.55
C GLU A 35 -16.18 3.01 -31.39
N ALA A 36 -15.55 3.08 -30.21
CA ALA A 36 -16.02 2.38 -29.02
C ALA A 36 -17.39 2.88 -28.54
N PHE A 37 -17.64 4.18 -28.62
CA PHE A 37 -18.91 4.79 -28.25
C PHE A 37 -20.04 4.31 -29.18
N LEU A 38 -19.81 4.33 -30.50
CA LEU A 38 -20.79 3.86 -31.48
C LEU A 38 -21.07 2.36 -31.36
N ALA A 39 -20.03 1.55 -31.14
CA ALA A 39 -20.17 0.12 -30.89
C ALA A 39 -20.98 -0.17 -29.61
N GLY A 40 -20.70 0.58 -28.54
CA GLY A 40 -21.43 0.49 -27.28
C GLY A 40 -22.89 0.93 -27.39
N LEU A 41 -23.23 1.83 -28.32
CA LEU A 41 -24.60 2.28 -28.61
C LEU A 41 -25.27 1.50 -29.76
N SER A 42 -24.83 0.27 -30.05
CA SER A 42 -25.37 -0.53 -31.16
C SER A 42 -26.89 -0.75 -31.08
N SER A 43 -27.44 -0.96 -29.88
CA SER A 43 -28.89 -1.16 -29.65
C SER A 43 -29.68 0.10 -29.31
N ILE A 44 -29.04 1.28 -29.31
CA ILE A 44 -29.72 2.57 -29.09
C ILE A 44 -29.93 3.27 -30.44
N ASP A 45 -31.14 3.78 -30.64
CA ASP A 45 -31.44 4.64 -31.77
C ASP A 45 -30.69 5.97 -31.64
N LYS A 46 -29.67 6.12 -32.48
CA LYS A 46 -28.76 7.27 -32.49
C LYS A 46 -29.47 8.57 -32.87
N LYS A 47 -30.63 8.49 -33.54
CA LYS A 47 -31.47 9.67 -33.87
C LYS A 47 -32.15 10.29 -32.66
N LYS A 48 -32.20 9.57 -31.53
CA LYS A 48 -32.78 10.05 -30.27
C LYS A 48 -31.71 10.60 -29.32
N LEU A 49 -30.46 10.69 -29.77
CA LEU A 49 -29.37 11.19 -28.94
C LEU A 49 -29.42 12.72 -28.92
N ILE A 50 -29.82 13.28 -27.79
CA ILE A 50 -29.98 14.73 -27.64
C ILE A 50 -28.66 15.39 -27.23
N GLN A 51 -27.92 14.75 -26.31
CA GLN A 51 -26.75 15.34 -25.65
C GLN A 51 -25.75 14.26 -25.23
N VAL A 52 -24.45 14.61 -25.23
CA VAL A 52 -23.38 13.77 -24.67
C VAL A 52 -22.58 14.57 -23.65
N SER A 53 -22.58 14.08 -22.40
CA SER A 53 -21.84 14.68 -21.30
C SER A 53 -20.41 14.13 -21.23
N LEU A 54 -19.42 15.01 -21.13
CA LEU A 54 -17.99 14.66 -21.13
C LEU A 54 -17.15 15.65 -20.32
N ASP A 55 -15.92 15.27 -20.00
CA ASP A 55 -14.93 16.07 -19.29
C ASP A 55 -14.14 17.03 -20.22
N GLY A 56 -13.31 17.89 -19.63
CA GLY A 56 -12.62 18.98 -20.31
C GLY A 56 -11.48 18.69 -21.31
N PRO A 57 -10.80 17.52 -21.31
CA PRO A 57 -9.66 17.25 -22.19
C PRO A 57 -9.95 17.45 -23.69
N ASN A 58 -8.94 17.93 -24.42
CA ASN A 58 -9.04 18.21 -25.87
C ASN A 58 -9.45 16.97 -26.69
N VAL A 59 -9.06 15.78 -26.24
CA VAL A 59 -9.44 14.53 -26.91
C VAL A 59 -10.95 14.28 -26.87
N ASN A 60 -11.62 14.63 -25.77
CA ASN A 60 -13.06 14.44 -25.62
C ASN A 60 -13.85 15.53 -26.34
N LYS A 61 -13.33 16.77 -26.36
CA LYS A 61 -13.85 17.83 -27.23
C LYS A 61 -13.76 17.46 -28.71
N LYS A 62 -12.65 16.85 -29.15
CA LYS A 62 -12.51 16.37 -30.52
C LYS A 62 -13.46 15.21 -30.81
N PHE A 63 -13.59 14.25 -29.90
CA PHE A 63 -14.57 13.16 -30.01
C PHE A 63 -15.99 13.70 -30.20
N LEU A 64 -16.43 14.71 -29.42
CA LEU A 64 -17.77 15.29 -29.57
C LEU A 64 -17.98 15.90 -30.95
N LYS A 65 -16.98 16.65 -31.46
CA LYS A 65 -17.03 17.22 -32.81
C LYS A 65 -17.12 16.14 -33.88
N ASP A 66 -16.31 15.11 -33.77
CA ASP A 66 -16.30 13.99 -34.72
C ASP A 66 -17.63 13.20 -34.66
N LEU A 67 -18.21 13.02 -33.47
CA LEU A 67 -19.53 12.40 -33.27
C LEU A 67 -20.66 13.24 -33.90
N SER A 68 -20.69 14.55 -33.67
CA SER A 68 -21.70 15.44 -34.27
C SER A 68 -21.65 15.39 -35.81
N CYS A 69 -20.43 15.33 -36.38
CA CYS A 69 -20.23 15.18 -37.82
C CYS A 69 -20.80 13.84 -38.33
N PHE A 70 -20.48 12.74 -37.65
CA PHE A 70 -20.99 11.39 -37.97
C PHE A 70 -22.52 11.31 -37.90
N LEU A 71 -23.14 11.83 -36.84
CA LEU A 71 -24.59 11.80 -36.67
C LEU A 71 -25.32 12.59 -37.77
N THR A 72 -24.76 13.74 -38.16
CA THR A 72 -25.35 14.58 -39.21
C THR A 72 -25.21 13.92 -40.58
N LYS A 73 -24.01 13.41 -40.92
CA LYS A 73 -23.71 12.88 -42.26
C LYS A 73 -24.19 11.45 -42.49
N ASP A 74 -24.01 10.57 -41.51
CA ASP A 74 -24.17 9.12 -41.69
C ASP A 74 -25.48 8.59 -41.08
N CYS A 75 -26.07 9.31 -40.11
CA CYS A 75 -27.32 8.89 -39.44
C CYS A 75 -28.54 9.73 -39.84
N GLY A 76 -28.37 10.81 -40.60
CA GLY A 76 -29.45 11.73 -40.97
C GLY A 76 -30.11 12.41 -39.77
N HIS A 77 -29.32 12.69 -38.72
CA HIS A 77 -29.79 13.42 -37.54
C HIS A 77 -30.11 14.86 -37.94
N SER A 78 -31.38 15.27 -37.84
CA SER A 78 -31.85 16.57 -38.36
C SER A 78 -31.41 17.78 -37.53
N GLU A 79 -31.07 17.55 -36.27
CA GLU A 79 -30.66 18.59 -35.32
C GLU A 79 -29.25 18.33 -34.80
N GLN A 80 -28.49 19.40 -34.49
CA GLN A 80 -27.18 19.25 -33.87
C GLN A 80 -27.34 18.77 -32.42
N LEU A 81 -26.36 18.00 -31.93
CA LEU A 81 -26.28 17.65 -30.51
C LEU A 81 -26.27 18.93 -29.66
N LEU A 82 -27.04 18.93 -28.57
CA LEU A 82 -27.06 20.02 -27.63
C LEU A 82 -25.70 20.08 -26.89
N ASP A 83 -24.91 21.11 -27.18
CA ASP A 83 -23.64 21.37 -26.48
C ASP A 83 -23.87 22.27 -25.26
N ILE A 84 -23.83 21.66 -24.07
CA ILE A 84 -23.89 22.36 -22.78
C ILE A 84 -22.49 22.58 -22.18
N GLY A 85 -21.43 22.32 -22.96
CA GLY A 85 -20.04 22.41 -22.53
C GLY A 85 -19.53 21.17 -21.78
N THR A 86 -18.36 21.34 -21.17
CA THR A 86 -17.65 20.26 -20.46
C THR A 86 -17.98 20.25 -18.97
N CYS A 87 -17.79 19.11 -18.32
CA CYS A 87 -18.07 18.91 -16.90
C CYS A 87 -17.46 20.00 -15.99
N GLY A 88 -18.32 20.82 -15.37
CA GLY A 88 -17.91 21.91 -14.47
C GLY A 88 -17.21 21.44 -13.20
N LEU A 89 -17.45 20.20 -12.74
CA LEU A 89 -16.73 19.63 -11.59
C LEU A 89 -15.23 19.55 -11.86
N HIS A 90 -14.81 19.21 -13.08
CA HIS A 90 -13.39 19.18 -13.43
C HIS A 90 -12.77 20.58 -13.36
N THR A 91 -13.49 21.62 -13.81
CA THR A 91 -13.04 23.02 -13.68
C THR A 91 -12.82 23.38 -12.22
N ILE A 92 -13.77 23.04 -11.34
CA ILE A 92 -13.64 23.31 -9.90
C ILE A 92 -12.50 22.50 -9.30
N HIS A 93 -12.36 21.20 -9.61
CA HIS A 93 -11.24 20.38 -9.15
C HIS A 93 -9.88 20.96 -9.55
N CYS A 94 -9.74 21.41 -10.81
CA CYS A 94 -8.53 22.07 -11.30
C CYS A 94 -8.28 23.40 -10.59
N ALA A 95 -9.32 24.21 -10.34
CA ALA A 95 -9.20 25.45 -9.60
C ALA A 95 -8.69 25.24 -8.17
N PHE A 96 -9.25 24.24 -7.45
CA PHE A 96 -8.76 23.87 -6.12
C PHE A 96 -7.30 23.41 -6.14
N LYS A 97 -6.93 22.58 -7.12
CA LYS A 97 -5.55 22.13 -7.29
C LYS A 97 -4.60 23.33 -7.50
N ALA A 98 -4.93 24.24 -8.41
CA ALA A 98 -4.14 25.43 -8.69
C ALA A 98 -4.04 26.36 -7.47
N ALA A 99 -5.15 26.57 -6.76
CA ALA A 99 -5.14 27.38 -5.53
C ALA A 99 -4.20 26.81 -4.46
N MET A 100 -4.10 25.48 -4.34
CA MET A 100 -3.20 24.84 -3.38
C MET A 100 -1.73 24.96 -3.76
N GLU A 101 -1.43 24.96 -5.06
CA GLU A 101 -0.07 25.24 -5.55
C GLU A 101 0.33 26.69 -5.27
N VAL A 102 -0.57 27.65 -5.51
CA VAL A 102 -0.31 29.09 -5.30
C VAL A 102 -0.22 29.45 -3.81
N THR A 103 -1.10 28.90 -2.97
CA THR A 103 -1.12 29.20 -1.53
C THR A 103 0.05 28.55 -0.77
N GLY A 104 0.73 27.57 -1.37
CA GLY A 104 1.81 26.82 -0.70
C GLY A 104 1.33 25.97 0.47
N TRP A 105 0.02 25.78 0.64
CA TRP A 105 -0.53 25.00 1.74
C TRP A 105 -0.17 23.54 1.57
N ASN A 106 0.61 23.01 2.52
CA ASN A 106 1.01 21.60 2.56
C ASN A 106 -0.13 20.64 2.98
N LEU A 107 -1.39 21.00 2.69
CA LEU A 107 -2.58 20.26 3.11
C LEU A 107 -2.60 18.85 2.51
N VAL A 108 -2.24 18.70 1.24
CA VAL A 108 -2.16 17.38 0.59
C VAL A 108 -1.13 16.49 1.29
N THR A 109 0.03 17.05 1.59
CA THR A 109 1.10 16.36 2.31
C THR A 109 0.62 15.93 3.69
N PHE A 110 0.03 16.87 4.44
CA PHE A 110 -0.52 16.61 5.76
C PHE A 110 -1.56 15.48 5.75
N LEU A 111 -2.60 15.56 4.90
CA LEU A 111 -3.66 14.56 4.80
C LEU A 111 -3.13 13.18 4.40
N ARG A 112 -2.11 13.12 3.54
CA ARG A 112 -1.45 11.86 3.17
C ARG A 112 -0.61 11.29 4.31
N VAL A 113 0.13 12.13 5.03
CA VAL A 113 1.01 11.71 6.13
C VAL A 113 0.16 11.13 7.26
N ILE A 114 -0.90 11.83 7.70
CA ILE A 114 -1.77 11.31 8.77
C ILE A 114 -2.45 10.00 8.37
N TYR A 115 -2.87 9.85 7.11
CA TYR A 115 -3.41 8.58 6.62
C TYR A 115 -2.36 7.47 6.65
N ASN A 116 -1.17 7.73 6.09
CA ASN A 116 -0.09 6.74 6.00
C ASN A 116 0.51 6.38 7.37
N LEU A 117 0.39 7.25 8.36
CA LEU A 117 0.78 6.98 9.74
C LEU A 117 0.04 5.73 10.26
N PHE A 118 -1.25 5.61 9.99
CA PHE A 118 -2.06 4.47 10.46
C PHE A 118 -2.28 3.38 9.41
N LYS A 119 -2.10 3.70 8.13
CA LYS A 119 -2.25 2.75 7.03
C LYS A 119 -1.31 1.56 7.24
N ASN A 120 -1.88 0.36 7.22
CA ASN A 120 -1.16 -0.91 7.34
C ASN A 120 -0.29 -1.02 8.61
N SER A 121 -0.60 -0.28 9.68
CA SER A 121 0.12 -0.36 10.95
C SER A 121 -0.84 -0.64 12.12
N PRO A 122 -1.18 -1.92 12.37
CA PRO A 122 -2.02 -2.29 13.51
C PRO A 122 -1.43 -1.83 14.85
N ALA A 123 -0.10 -1.89 14.98
CA ALA A 123 0.60 -1.46 16.18
C ALA A 123 0.39 0.04 16.49
N ARG A 124 0.54 0.93 15.49
CA ARG A 124 0.29 2.36 15.70
C ARG A 124 -1.18 2.68 15.95
N ARG A 125 -2.10 1.92 15.37
CA ARG A 125 -3.54 2.06 15.65
C ARG A 125 -3.89 1.61 17.06
N GLY A 126 -3.28 0.54 17.57
CA GLY A 126 -3.43 0.10 18.96
C GLY A 126 -2.98 1.17 19.94
N ILE A 127 -1.74 1.65 19.80
CA ILE A 127 -1.20 2.74 20.65
C ILE A 127 -2.07 3.99 20.56
N PHE A 128 -2.54 4.36 19.36
CA PHE A 128 -3.44 5.51 19.20
C PHE A 128 -4.74 5.34 19.99
N ILE A 129 -5.38 4.17 19.92
CA ILE A 129 -6.59 3.89 20.70
C ILE A 129 -6.29 3.95 22.20
N ASP A 130 -5.21 3.33 22.65
CA ASP A 130 -4.84 3.27 24.07
C ASP A 130 -4.56 4.66 24.65
N VAL A 131 -3.87 5.53 23.90
CA VAL A 131 -3.52 6.90 24.33
C VAL A 131 -4.71 7.85 24.25
N THR A 132 -5.54 7.73 23.20
CA THR A 132 -6.55 8.76 22.89
C THR A 132 -7.98 8.34 23.25
N ASN A 133 -8.21 7.06 23.53
CA ASN A 133 -9.53 6.41 23.61
C ASN A 133 -10.40 6.58 22.35
N ALA A 134 -9.81 6.94 21.21
CA ALA A 134 -10.54 7.14 19.96
C ALA A 134 -10.29 6.00 18.97
N SER A 135 -11.37 5.50 18.37
CA SER A 135 -11.33 4.48 17.31
C SER A 135 -11.53 5.06 15.90
N VAL A 136 -11.49 6.39 15.78
CA VAL A 136 -11.67 7.13 14.53
C VAL A 136 -10.32 7.42 13.89
N PHE A 137 -10.20 7.12 12.58
CA PHE A 137 -8.94 7.22 11.85
C PHE A 137 -9.06 8.11 10.59
N PRO A 138 -7.93 8.67 10.10
CA PRO A 138 -7.92 9.46 8.88
C PRO A 138 -8.36 8.69 7.64
N LYS A 139 -9.01 9.39 6.70
CA LYS A 139 -9.44 8.85 5.40
C LYS A 139 -8.37 9.06 4.32
N LYS A 140 -8.41 8.24 3.27
CA LYS A 140 -7.46 8.34 2.14
C LYS A 140 -7.80 9.55 1.27
N PHE A 141 -6.83 10.43 1.07
CA PHE A 141 -6.93 11.54 0.13
C PHE A 141 -6.90 11.09 -1.34
N CYS A 142 -7.80 11.62 -2.16
CA CYS A 142 -7.87 11.44 -3.61
C CYS A 142 -7.26 12.66 -4.33
N ALA A 143 -6.11 12.50 -4.99
CA ALA A 143 -5.44 13.62 -5.66
C ALA A 143 -6.12 14.14 -6.93
N VAL A 144 -7.05 13.35 -7.49
CA VAL A 144 -7.72 13.68 -8.75
C VAL A 144 -9.07 14.35 -8.50
N ARG A 145 -9.76 14.00 -7.40
CA ARG A 145 -11.14 14.42 -7.13
C ARG A 145 -11.22 15.24 -5.85
N TRP A 146 -10.80 16.49 -5.94
CA TRP A 146 -10.67 17.40 -4.79
C TRP A 146 -11.95 17.63 -3.98
N LEU A 147 -13.11 17.78 -4.64
CA LEU A 147 -14.40 17.96 -3.98
C LEU A 147 -14.85 16.71 -3.21
N GLU A 148 -14.40 15.52 -3.61
CA GLU A 148 -14.68 14.29 -2.85
C GLU A 148 -13.84 14.21 -1.56
N ASN A 149 -12.84 15.09 -1.37
CA ASN A 149 -12.01 15.10 -0.16
C ASN A 149 -12.59 15.95 0.98
N ILE A 150 -13.80 16.51 0.85
CA ILE A 150 -14.45 17.24 1.96
C ILE A 150 -14.51 16.36 3.20
N ASP A 151 -14.97 15.11 3.04
CA ASP A 151 -14.98 14.08 4.07
C ASP A 151 -13.60 13.80 4.67
N VAL A 152 -12.55 13.86 3.85
CA VAL A 152 -11.16 13.62 4.28
C VAL A 152 -10.67 14.78 5.14
N ALA A 153 -10.95 16.01 4.72
CA ALA A 153 -10.61 17.22 5.46
C ALA A 153 -11.40 17.32 6.77
N GLN A 154 -12.70 17.08 6.75
CA GLN A 154 -13.55 17.02 7.95
C GLN A 154 -13.05 15.96 8.93
N ARG A 155 -12.75 14.76 8.44
CA ARG A 155 -12.16 13.71 9.28
C ARG A 155 -10.83 14.14 9.87
N ALA A 156 -9.99 14.84 9.11
CA ALA A 156 -8.70 15.33 9.60
C ALA A 156 -8.86 16.37 10.73
N ILE A 157 -9.86 17.25 10.62
CA ILE A 157 -10.22 18.22 11.67
C ILE A 157 -10.72 17.47 12.92
N GLU A 158 -11.63 16.51 12.75
CA GLU A 158 -12.21 15.69 13.83
C GLU A 158 -11.13 14.99 14.66
N ILE A 159 -10.13 14.39 14.01
CA ILE A 159 -9.08 13.63 14.71
C ILE A 159 -7.92 14.50 15.21
N LEU A 160 -7.88 15.78 14.84
CA LEU A 160 -6.72 16.65 15.12
C LEU A 160 -6.35 16.71 16.61
N PRO A 161 -7.31 16.83 17.56
CA PRO A 161 -6.99 16.83 18.99
C PRO A 161 -6.40 15.49 19.46
N ASN A 162 -6.87 14.38 18.91
CA ASN A 162 -6.36 13.05 19.22
C ASN A 162 -4.97 12.81 18.61
N LEU A 163 -4.72 13.36 17.42
CA LEU A 163 -3.39 13.35 16.81
C LEU A 163 -2.36 14.11 17.65
N GLN A 164 -2.73 15.27 18.21
CA GLN A 164 -1.85 16.02 19.11
C GLN A 164 -1.46 15.18 20.34
N LYS A 165 -2.47 14.62 21.03
CA LYS A 165 -2.25 13.72 22.17
C LYS A 165 -1.38 12.51 21.80
N PHE A 166 -1.60 11.93 20.63
CA PHE A 166 -0.82 10.80 20.15
C PHE A 166 0.65 11.18 19.93
N VAL A 167 0.92 12.30 19.25
CA VAL A 167 2.29 12.76 18.94
C VAL A 167 3.07 13.12 20.22
N GLU A 168 2.39 13.66 21.23
CA GLU A 168 2.98 14.01 22.53
C GLU A 168 3.19 12.78 23.44
N ALA A 169 2.71 11.59 23.04
CA ALA A 169 2.79 10.41 23.90
C ALA A 169 4.23 9.84 23.96
N PRO A 170 4.79 9.63 25.17
CA PRO A 170 6.16 9.13 25.37
C PRO A 170 6.37 7.68 24.87
N GLU A 171 5.28 6.96 24.60
CA GLU A 171 5.28 5.62 24.01
C GLU A 171 5.78 5.59 22.56
N ILE A 172 5.72 6.74 21.85
CA ILE A 172 6.24 6.90 20.48
C ILE A 172 7.75 7.12 20.48
N GLU A 173 8.30 7.89 21.44
CA GLU A 173 9.75 8.18 21.50
C GLU A 173 10.60 6.94 21.84
N ASN A 174 10.05 5.99 22.60
CA ASN A 174 10.81 4.83 23.10
C ASN A 174 10.92 3.64 22.14
N LYS A 175 10.40 3.74 20.91
CA LYS A 175 10.53 2.65 19.92
C LYS A 175 10.88 3.20 18.55
N LYS A 176 12.17 3.57 18.37
CA LYS A 176 12.82 3.42 17.06
C LYS A 176 12.68 1.97 16.64
N GLN A 177 11.61 1.68 15.91
CA GLN A 177 11.32 0.35 15.39
C GLN A 177 12.36 0.06 14.31
N VAL A 178 13.43 -0.64 14.71
CA VAL A 178 14.55 -1.11 13.88
C VAL A 178 14.10 -1.92 12.65
N CYS A 179 12.83 -2.36 12.60
CA CYS A 179 12.31 -3.26 11.58
C CYS A 179 11.67 -2.56 10.36
N ALA A 180 11.29 -1.28 10.42
CA ALA A 180 10.49 -0.65 9.36
C ALA A 180 11.30 0.01 8.23
N SER A 181 12.58 0.31 8.44
CA SER A 181 13.39 1.09 7.49
C SER A 181 14.00 0.28 6.34
N LEU A 182 14.00 -1.04 6.40
CA LEU A 182 14.70 -1.89 5.41
C LEU A 182 13.88 -2.18 4.14
N HIS A 183 12.56 -1.97 4.13
CA HIS A 183 11.69 -2.45 3.05
C HIS A 183 10.88 -1.38 2.31
N THR A 184 11.00 -0.09 2.67
CA THR A 184 10.20 0.99 2.05
C THR A 184 11.01 2.17 1.54
N SER A 185 12.34 2.03 1.40
CA SER A 185 13.21 3.08 0.91
C SER A 185 13.77 2.73 -0.47
N ASN A 186 13.84 3.71 -1.37
CA ASN A 186 14.49 3.59 -2.68
C ASN A 186 16.03 3.62 -2.56
N THR A 187 16.59 3.61 -1.35
CA THR A 187 18.04 3.52 -1.16
C THR A 187 18.50 2.07 -1.29
N PRO A 188 19.70 1.82 -1.85
CA PRO A 188 20.18 0.47 -2.10
C PRO A 188 20.49 -0.25 -0.78
N HIS A 189 19.50 -0.93 -0.21
CA HIS A 189 19.63 -1.69 1.03
C HIS A 189 20.17 -3.11 0.83
N VAL A 190 20.42 -3.52 -0.42
CA VAL A 190 20.91 -4.87 -0.76
C VAL A 190 22.18 -5.25 0.01
N PRO A 191 23.17 -4.35 0.23
CA PRO A 191 24.35 -4.68 1.05
C PRO A 191 24.02 -5.07 2.51
N PHE A 192 22.96 -4.49 3.08
CA PHE A 192 22.54 -4.72 4.46
C PHE A 192 21.55 -5.88 4.60
N LEU A 193 20.98 -6.36 3.50
CA LEU A 193 19.90 -7.36 3.48
C LEU A 193 20.32 -8.65 4.19
N GLN A 194 21.52 -9.16 3.92
CA GLN A 194 22.04 -10.37 4.53
C GLN A 194 22.13 -10.23 6.07
N GLY A 195 22.71 -9.13 6.55
CA GLY A 195 22.86 -8.86 7.98
C GLY A 195 21.52 -8.67 8.68
N ALA A 196 20.60 -7.93 8.04
CA ALA A 196 19.26 -7.69 8.58
C ALA A 196 18.47 -8.99 8.78
N ILE A 197 18.48 -9.88 7.79
CA ILE A 197 17.75 -11.16 7.88
C ILE A 197 18.44 -12.10 8.89
N ASN A 198 19.77 -12.16 8.92
CA ASN A 198 20.49 -12.93 9.94
C ASN A 198 20.17 -12.45 11.35
N ASN A 199 20.13 -11.14 11.59
CA ASN A 199 19.76 -10.57 12.88
C ASN A 199 18.31 -10.93 13.26
N LEU A 200 17.40 -10.96 12.27
CA LEU A 200 16.02 -11.42 12.50
C LEU A 200 15.98 -12.90 12.90
N ILE A 201 16.70 -13.77 12.18
CA ILE A 201 16.80 -15.21 12.48
C ILE A 201 17.35 -15.41 13.89
N VAL A 202 18.45 -14.74 14.22
CA VAL A 202 19.08 -14.79 15.55
C VAL A 202 18.14 -14.28 16.63
N SER A 203 17.44 -13.16 16.41
CA SER A 203 16.48 -12.59 17.37
C SER A 203 15.30 -13.53 17.65
N CYS A 204 14.82 -14.25 16.62
CA CYS A 204 13.82 -15.30 16.78
C CYS A 204 14.37 -16.51 17.54
N ALA A 205 15.55 -16.99 17.14
CA ALA A 205 16.23 -18.15 17.73
C ALA A 205 16.56 -17.96 19.22
N GLN A 206 17.06 -16.79 19.62
CA GLN A 206 17.43 -16.46 21.00
C GLN A 206 16.30 -16.64 22.03
N ARG A 207 15.05 -16.78 21.58
CA ARG A 207 13.89 -17.02 22.45
C ARG A 207 13.77 -18.47 22.91
N PHE A 208 14.34 -19.40 22.16
CA PHE A 208 14.15 -20.84 22.37
C PHE A 208 15.40 -21.69 22.11
N VAL A 209 16.49 -21.11 21.62
CA VAL A 209 17.81 -21.74 21.43
C VAL A 209 18.74 -21.28 22.56
N ASN A 210 19.60 -22.18 23.03
CA ASN A 210 20.63 -21.88 24.02
C ASN A 210 21.58 -20.79 23.45
N PRO A 211 21.78 -19.64 24.13
CA PRO A 211 22.64 -18.56 23.67
C PRO A 211 24.05 -19.00 23.24
N GLU A 212 24.63 -20.01 23.91
CA GLU A 212 25.97 -20.52 23.59
C GLU A 212 26.04 -21.29 22.27
N LYS A 213 24.89 -21.72 21.74
CA LYS A 213 24.76 -22.49 20.49
C LYS A 213 24.35 -21.63 19.31
N ILE A 214 24.14 -20.33 19.50
CA ILE A 214 23.73 -19.41 18.44
C ILE A 214 24.97 -18.98 17.67
N LYS A 215 25.12 -19.54 16.47
CA LYS A 215 26.15 -19.19 15.48
C LYS A 215 25.49 -18.52 14.27
N ASP A 216 26.31 -18.11 13.29
CA ASP A 216 25.85 -17.53 12.03
C ASP A 216 24.85 -18.43 11.27
N ASP A 217 24.88 -19.74 11.54
CA ASP A 217 23.88 -20.70 11.08
C ASP A 217 23.23 -21.37 12.29
N VAL A 218 22.01 -20.94 12.61
CA VAL A 218 21.29 -21.42 13.78
C VAL A 218 20.66 -22.77 13.45
N ASP A 219 21.19 -23.84 14.03
CA ASP A 219 20.57 -25.16 13.95
C ASP A 219 19.49 -25.32 15.04
N VAL A 220 18.23 -25.29 14.59
CA VAL A 220 17.04 -25.48 15.42
C VAL A 220 16.47 -26.90 15.37
N THR A 221 17.13 -27.82 14.66
CA THR A 221 16.70 -29.21 14.47
C THR A 221 17.15 -30.12 15.60
N MET A 222 18.34 -29.87 16.17
CA MET A 222 18.82 -30.61 17.33
C MET A 222 18.19 -30.12 18.62
N ASP A 223 17.48 -31.00 19.33
CA ASP A 223 16.78 -30.65 20.57
C ASP A 223 17.74 -30.26 21.71
N ASP A 224 18.98 -30.75 21.70
CA ASP A 224 20.04 -30.38 22.65
C ASP A 224 20.45 -28.90 22.55
N ASN A 225 20.19 -28.26 21.40
CA ASN A 225 20.46 -26.83 21.22
C ASN A 225 19.36 -25.95 21.84
N LEU A 226 18.26 -26.53 22.31
CA LEU A 226 17.06 -25.79 22.69
C LEU A 226 16.98 -25.54 24.18
N LEU A 227 16.34 -24.42 24.53
CA LEU A 227 16.02 -24.11 25.91
C LEU A 227 14.90 -25.03 26.43
N PRO A 228 14.97 -25.46 27.70
CA PRO A 228 13.88 -26.15 28.35
C PRO A 228 12.65 -25.24 28.44
N ALA A 229 11.44 -25.82 28.47
CA ALA A 229 10.18 -25.11 28.38
C ALA A 229 10.08 -23.90 29.33
N LYS A 230 10.58 -24.05 30.56
CA LYS A 230 10.60 -22.99 31.59
C LYS A 230 11.36 -21.74 31.16
N ARG A 231 12.47 -21.90 30.40
CA ARG A 231 13.37 -20.83 29.95
C ARG A 231 12.99 -20.21 28.60
N ILE A 232 11.98 -20.74 27.92
CA ILE A 232 11.47 -20.16 26.67
C ILE A 232 10.90 -18.76 26.96
N LYS A 233 11.38 -17.78 26.18
CA LYS A 233 10.95 -16.38 26.27
C LYS A 233 9.75 -16.14 25.36
N VAL A 234 8.56 -16.08 25.95
CA VAL A 234 7.34 -15.61 25.27
C VAL A 234 7.25 -14.08 25.34
N GLY A 235 6.60 -13.45 24.36
CA GLY A 235 6.50 -11.99 24.27
C GLY A 235 5.80 -11.37 25.47
N MET A 236 6.05 -10.09 25.73
CA MET A 236 5.54 -9.36 26.91
C MET A 236 4.01 -9.47 27.07
N VAL A 237 3.25 -9.32 25.97
CA VAL A 237 1.79 -9.44 25.99
C VAL A 237 1.35 -10.85 26.43
N ALA A 238 1.98 -11.89 25.88
CA ALA A 238 1.67 -13.27 26.26
C ALA A 238 2.03 -13.53 27.74
N GLN A 239 3.14 -12.99 28.23
CA GLN A 239 3.50 -13.10 29.66
C GLN A 239 2.48 -12.43 30.56
N LEU A 240 1.99 -11.24 30.19
CA LEU A 240 0.94 -10.54 30.93
C LEU A 240 -0.34 -11.38 30.94
N GLN A 241 -0.80 -11.87 29.79
CA GLN A 241 -2.02 -12.67 29.71
C GLN A 241 -1.94 -13.97 30.52
N LEU A 242 -0.80 -14.67 30.49
CA LEU A 242 -0.59 -15.87 31.31
C LEU A 242 -0.71 -15.60 32.82
N LYS A 243 -0.33 -14.40 33.29
CA LYS A 243 -0.53 -14.00 34.69
C LYS A 243 -1.99 -13.74 35.02
N HIS A 244 -2.78 -13.23 34.08
CA HIS A 244 -4.20 -12.94 34.28
C HIS A 244 -5.06 -14.21 34.26
N CYS A 245 -4.72 -15.18 33.41
CA CYS A 245 -5.51 -16.39 33.21
C CYS A 245 -5.37 -17.45 34.33
N LYS A 246 -4.54 -17.22 35.37
CA LYS A 246 -4.28 -18.17 36.48
C LYS A 246 -3.95 -19.61 36.01
N ALA A 247 -3.30 -19.74 34.84
CA ALA A 247 -2.96 -21.03 34.26
C ALA A 247 -1.99 -21.83 35.16
N THR A 248 -2.15 -23.15 35.17
CA THR A 248 -1.25 -24.06 35.89
C THR A 248 0.14 -24.08 35.26
N LEU A 249 1.16 -24.51 36.04
CA LEU A 249 2.53 -24.64 35.54
C LEU A 249 2.63 -25.60 34.35
N LEU A 250 1.79 -26.63 34.30
CA LEU A 250 1.72 -27.58 33.19
C LEU A 250 1.20 -26.92 31.92
N GLU A 251 0.07 -26.20 31.99
CA GLU A 251 -0.52 -25.48 30.85
C GLU A 251 0.44 -24.41 30.30
N VAL A 252 1.12 -23.68 31.18
CA VAL A 252 2.16 -22.71 30.77
C VAL A 252 3.30 -23.42 30.05
N GLY A 253 3.69 -24.61 30.52
CA GLY A 253 4.69 -25.46 29.86
C GLY A 253 4.28 -25.88 28.45
N TYR A 254 3.03 -26.36 28.29
CA TYR A 254 2.46 -26.71 26.98
C TYR A 254 2.45 -25.51 26.03
N PHE A 255 1.90 -24.38 26.46
CA PHE A 255 1.85 -23.15 25.66
C PHE A 255 3.24 -22.68 25.21
N LYS A 256 4.24 -22.70 26.11
CA LYS A 256 5.63 -22.33 25.76
C LYS A 256 6.23 -23.30 24.74
N ASN A 257 5.93 -24.59 24.83
CA ASN A 257 6.38 -25.58 23.85
C ASN A 257 5.71 -25.35 22.48
N GLU A 258 4.42 -25.00 22.43
CA GLU A 258 3.75 -24.62 21.19
C GLU A 258 4.37 -23.37 20.56
N CYS A 259 4.67 -22.35 21.39
CA CYS A 259 5.37 -21.16 20.93
C CYS A 259 6.73 -21.50 20.32
N ARG A 260 7.48 -22.42 20.94
CA ARG A 260 8.75 -22.91 20.37
C ARG A 260 8.54 -23.64 19.06
N SER A 261 7.54 -24.51 18.94
CA SER A 261 7.24 -25.18 17.67
C SER A 261 6.91 -24.18 16.56
N ALA A 262 6.11 -23.15 16.86
CA ALA A 262 5.83 -22.08 15.91
C ALA A 262 7.10 -21.28 15.53
N LEU A 263 7.92 -20.90 16.51
CA LEU A 263 9.16 -20.17 16.26
C LEU A 263 10.20 -21.00 15.49
N LYS A 264 10.29 -22.32 15.73
CA LYS A 264 11.10 -23.25 14.93
C LYS A 264 10.67 -23.20 13.45
N VAL A 265 9.37 -23.28 13.18
CA VAL A 265 8.84 -23.20 11.80
C VAL A 265 9.18 -21.86 11.15
N ILE A 266 9.07 -20.75 11.90
CA ILE A 266 9.41 -19.42 11.39
C ILE A 266 10.91 -19.33 11.06
N VAL A 267 11.79 -19.77 11.97
CA VAL A 267 13.24 -19.76 11.74
C VAL A 267 13.62 -20.62 10.54
N ASN A 268 13.09 -21.85 10.45
CA ASN A 268 13.32 -22.73 9.30
C ASN A 268 12.85 -22.09 7.98
N ARG A 269 11.65 -21.49 7.97
CA ARG A 269 11.16 -20.79 6.76
C ARG A 269 12.00 -19.58 6.41
N LEU A 270 12.50 -18.82 7.40
CA LEU A 270 13.39 -17.70 7.13
C LEU A 270 14.73 -18.19 6.56
N GLN A 271 15.30 -19.28 7.06
CA GLN A 271 16.52 -19.86 6.51
C GLN A 271 16.30 -20.40 5.08
N ASP A 272 15.19 -21.10 4.84
CA ASP A 272 14.87 -21.76 3.56
C ASP A 272 14.42 -20.78 2.46
N ARG A 273 13.61 -19.78 2.81
CA ARG A 273 12.94 -18.89 1.83
C ARG A 273 13.58 -17.53 1.69
N SER A 274 14.49 -17.14 2.59
CA SER A 274 15.14 -15.84 2.48
C SER A 274 16.37 -15.90 1.56
N PRO A 275 16.83 -14.74 1.07
CA PRO A 275 18.08 -14.65 0.31
C PRO A 275 19.34 -15.04 1.11
N VAL A 276 19.23 -15.36 2.41
CA VAL A 276 20.39 -15.66 3.27
C VAL A 276 21.23 -16.81 2.72
N GLY A 277 20.61 -17.83 2.11
CA GLY A 277 21.29 -18.93 1.45
C GLY A 277 21.83 -18.61 0.05
N ILE A 278 21.42 -17.50 -0.56
CA ILE A 278 21.82 -17.12 -1.92
C ILE A 278 23.24 -16.54 -1.88
N LYS A 279 24.17 -17.20 -2.57
CA LYS A 279 25.58 -16.78 -2.70
C LYS A 279 25.71 -15.30 -3.06
N LEU A 280 24.93 -14.82 -4.03
CA LEU A 280 24.96 -13.43 -4.47
C LEU A 280 24.55 -12.44 -3.36
N ALA A 281 23.48 -12.73 -2.62
CA ALA A 281 23.05 -11.88 -1.50
C ALA A 281 24.10 -11.84 -0.39
N LYS A 282 24.75 -12.99 -0.11
CA LYS A 282 25.89 -13.07 0.81
C LYS A 282 27.09 -12.26 0.32
N TYR A 283 27.42 -12.30 -0.97
CA TYR A 283 28.61 -11.60 -1.51
C TYR A 283 28.41 -10.09 -1.60
N ILE A 284 27.22 -9.61 -1.99
CA ILE A 284 26.91 -8.17 -2.08
C ILE A 284 27.08 -7.44 -0.74
N SER A 285 26.97 -8.15 0.39
CA SER A 285 27.28 -7.58 1.71
C SER A 285 28.72 -7.08 1.87
N CYS A 286 29.63 -7.34 0.91
CA CYS A 286 30.94 -6.68 0.88
C CYS A 286 30.86 -5.15 0.81
N PHE A 287 29.74 -4.58 0.35
CA PHE A 287 29.50 -3.14 0.32
C PHE A 287 28.87 -2.59 1.61
N ASP A 288 28.55 -3.44 2.59
CA ASP A 288 28.23 -2.97 3.94
C ASP A 288 29.53 -2.44 4.58
N PRO A 289 29.60 -1.16 5.00
CA PRO A 289 30.81 -0.61 5.60
C PRO A 289 31.35 -1.42 6.78
N ALA A 290 30.47 -2.04 7.59
CA ALA A 290 30.86 -2.86 8.72
C ALA A 290 31.55 -4.17 8.30
N VAL A 291 31.22 -4.69 7.11
CA VAL A 291 31.80 -5.90 6.52
C VAL A 291 33.03 -5.56 5.68
N ALA A 292 32.99 -4.44 4.94
CA ALA A 292 34.03 -4.00 4.01
C ALA A 292 35.40 -3.81 4.69
N VAL A 293 35.40 -3.33 5.94
CA VAL A 293 36.62 -3.13 6.73
C VAL A 293 37.24 -4.44 7.24
N GLN A 294 36.50 -5.55 7.21
CA GLN A 294 36.96 -6.84 7.69
C GLN A 294 37.61 -7.67 6.58
N SER A 295 38.45 -8.64 6.94
CA SER A 295 39.05 -9.60 5.99
C SER A 295 37.99 -10.36 5.18
N VAL A 296 36.85 -10.65 5.80
CA VAL A 296 35.68 -11.30 5.17
C VAL A 296 35.08 -10.45 4.05
N GLY A 297 35.12 -9.11 4.16
CA GLY A 297 34.64 -8.20 3.11
C GLY A 297 35.43 -8.32 1.82
N ARG A 298 36.76 -8.42 1.92
CA ARG A 298 37.66 -8.62 0.76
C ARG A 298 37.38 -9.93 0.03
N GLU A 299 37.19 -11.03 0.76
CA GLU A 299 36.86 -12.32 0.16
C GLU A 299 35.46 -12.32 -0.47
N ARG A 300 34.48 -11.67 0.16
CA ARG A 300 33.13 -11.52 -0.42
C ARG A 300 33.15 -10.70 -1.71
N LEU A 301 33.93 -9.62 -1.76
CA LEU A 301 34.12 -8.83 -2.99
C LEU A 301 34.76 -9.66 -4.10
N ARG A 302 35.80 -10.42 -3.80
CA ARG A 302 36.46 -11.33 -4.77
C ARG A 302 35.47 -12.34 -5.35
N ARG A 303 34.66 -12.97 -4.49
CA ARG A 303 33.63 -13.93 -4.92
C ARG A 303 32.49 -13.28 -5.70
N LEU A 304 32.12 -12.04 -5.36
CA LEU A 304 31.14 -11.29 -6.12
C LEU A 304 31.63 -11.05 -7.55
N LEU A 305 32.86 -10.57 -7.71
CA LEU A 305 33.46 -10.31 -9.02
C LEU A 305 33.55 -11.59 -9.86
N MET A 306 34.01 -12.70 -9.28
CA MET A 306 34.02 -13.99 -9.96
C MET A 306 32.63 -14.41 -10.45
N HIS A 307 31.61 -14.28 -9.59
CA HIS A 307 30.24 -14.64 -9.94
C HIS A 307 29.64 -13.75 -11.05
N LEU A 308 30.06 -12.47 -11.13
CA LEU A 308 29.63 -11.56 -12.19
C LEU A 308 30.33 -11.87 -13.52
N VAL A 309 31.62 -12.22 -13.49
CA VAL A 309 32.39 -12.59 -14.69
C VAL A 309 31.87 -13.89 -15.30
N GLU A 310 31.55 -14.90 -14.49
CA GLU A 310 30.99 -16.19 -14.95
C GLU A 310 29.60 -16.09 -15.61
N LYS A 311 28.86 -14.99 -15.41
CA LYS A 311 27.51 -14.79 -15.97
C LYS A 311 27.47 -13.89 -17.21
N ILE A 312 28.58 -13.22 -17.53
CA ILE A 312 28.69 -12.27 -18.65
C ILE A 312 29.43 -12.92 -19.84
N GLY A 313 30.15 -14.02 -19.62
CA GLY A 313 30.65 -14.92 -20.68
C GLY A 313 29.64 -16.00 -21.02
#